data_AF-A0A3A4KVN9-F1
#
_entry.id   AF-A0A3A4KVN9-F1
#
_cell.length_a   1.000
_cell.length_b   1.000
_cell.length_c   1.000
_cell.angle_alpha   90.00
_cell.angle_beta   90.00
_cell.angle_gamma   90.00
#
_symmetry.space_group_name_H-M   'P 1'
#
loop_
_entity.id
_entity.type
_entity.pdbx_description
1 polymer ?
#
loop_
_entity_poly.entity_id
_entity_poly.type
_entity_poly.pdbx_seq_one_letter_code
_entity_poly.pdbx_strand_id
1 'polypeptide(L)'
;MTVFIVPESEGSKKGNRFAFRGKDGGRIYSVPFLQYLSGESAAMVGKAVDENWDEARLTRGLIGVECPAAADAVLKMANDQVISLSRAWTEASSAAVGESVGSENS
;
A
#
# COMPACT_ATOMS: atom_id res chain seq x y z
N MET A 1 2.67 -1.57 -37.78
CA MET A 1 2.15 -2.06 -36.50
C MET A 1 2.41 -0.99 -35.46
N THR A 2 1.36 -0.41 -34.87
CA THR A 2 1.49 0.59 -33.81
C THR A 2 1.74 -0.15 -32.49
N VAL A 3 2.91 0.05 -31.89
CA VAL A 3 3.27 -0.55 -30.60
C VAL A 3 2.83 0.41 -29.51
N PHE A 4 2.02 -0.08 -28.57
CA PHE A 4 1.69 0.64 -27.34
C PHE A 4 2.81 0.47 -26.33
N ILE A 5 3.33 1.56 -25.79
CA ILE A 5 4.35 1.55 -24.73
C ILE A 5 3.61 1.67 -23.40
N VAL A 6 3.77 0.66 -22.55
CA VAL A 6 3.21 0.68 -21.19
C VAL A 6 3.95 1.76 -20.39
N PRO A 7 3.25 2.75 -19.82
CA PRO A 7 3.89 3.78 -19.01
C PRO A 7 4.39 3.20 -17.68
N GLU A 8 5.36 3.88 -17.07
CA GLU A 8 5.79 3.54 -15.70
C GLU A 8 4.64 3.73 -14.69
N SER A 9 4.66 2.93 -13.62
CA SER A 9 3.67 3.07 -12.55
C SER A 9 3.87 4.36 -11.76
N GLU A 10 2.76 5.07 -11.60
CA GLU A 10 2.64 6.27 -10.78
C GLU A 10 2.90 6.03 -9.29
N GLY A 11 2.84 4.76 -8.81
CA GLY A 11 3.11 4.39 -7.42
C GLY A 11 4.55 4.62 -6.95
N SER A 12 5.48 4.84 -7.88
CA SER A 12 6.85 5.25 -7.59
C SER A 12 6.96 6.72 -7.14
N LYS A 13 5.98 7.56 -7.48
CA LYS A 13 5.99 8.99 -7.13
C LYS A 13 5.72 9.17 -5.65
N LYS A 14 6.50 10.02 -4.97
CA LYS A 14 6.38 10.26 -3.52
C LYS A 14 4.97 10.64 -3.06
N GLY A 15 4.21 11.38 -3.87
CA GLY A 15 2.83 11.78 -3.58
C GLY A 15 1.81 10.63 -3.65
N ASN A 16 2.15 9.52 -4.31
CA ASN A 16 1.30 8.35 -4.50
C ASN A 16 1.62 7.23 -3.50
N ARG A 17 2.21 7.60 -2.37
CA ARG A 17 2.69 6.65 -1.38
C ARG A 17 2.23 7.04 0.01
N PHE A 18 1.86 6.02 0.76
CA PHE A 18 1.55 6.12 2.17
C PHE A 18 2.84 5.92 2.98
N ALA A 19 3.15 6.86 3.87
CA ALA A 19 4.29 6.78 4.77
C ALA A 19 3.81 6.48 6.20
N PHE A 20 4.49 5.57 6.87
CA PHE A 20 4.18 5.21 8.26
C PHE A 20 5.47 4.99 9.05
N ARG A 21 5.38 5.09 10.37
CA ARG A 21 6.51 4.89 11.28
C ARG A 21 6.24 3.67 12.15
N GLY A 22 7.29 2.90 12.42
CA GLY A 22 7.21 1.81 13.41
C GLY A 22 6.86 2.33 14.80
N LYS A 23 6.31 1.45 15.65
CA LYS A 23 5.87 1.75 17.03
C LYS A 23 6.94 2.49 17.85
N ASP A 24 8.21 2.14 17.67
CA ASP A 24 9.31 2.68 18.47
C ASP A 24 9.75 4.09 18.03
N GLY A 25 8.98 4.75 17.16
CA GLY A 25 9.33 6.09 16.67
C GLY A 25 10.57 6.11 15.75
N GLY A 26 11.04 4.94 15.32
CA GLY A 26 12.25 4.79 14.51
C GLY A 26 12.04 5.06 13.02
N ARG A 27 12.43 4.08 12.21
CA ARG A 27 12.46 4.17 10.74
C ARG A 27 11.07 4.49 10.16
N ILE A 28 11.06 5.40 9.19
CA ILE A 28 9.90 5.67 8.33
C ILE A 28 9.94 4.69 7.17
N TYR A 29 8.82 4.03 6.96
CA TYR A 29 8.57 3.13 5.83
C TYR A 29 7.57 3.78 4.89
N SER A 30 7.55 3.32 3.64
CA SER A 30 6.62 3.83 2.65
C SER A 30 6.19 2.75 1.68
N VAL A 31 4.89 2.63 1.48
CA VAL A 31 4.23 1.71 0.54
C VAL A 31 3.42 2.53 -0.48
N PRO A 32 3.17 2.04 -1.69
CA PRO A 32 2.28 2.72 -2.63
C PRO A 32 0.85 2.79 -2.09
N PHE A 33 0.04 3.71 -2.58
CA PHE A 33 -1.41 3.62 -2.36
C PHE A 33 -2.01 2.37 -3.00
N LEU A 34 -3.17 1.93 -2.50
CA LEU A 34 -3.79 0.66 -2.87
C LEU A 34 -4.05 0.51 -4.39
N GLN A 35 -4.37 1.60 -5.09
CA GLN A 35 -4.56 1.62 -6.55
C GLN A 35 -3.26 1.41 -7.35
N TYR A 36 -2.10 1.52 -6.69
CA TYR A 36 -0.78 1.36 -7.30
C TYR A 36 -0.01 0.15 -6.76
N LEU A 37 -0.72 -0.82 -6.15
CA LEU A 37 -0.11 -2.08 -5.73
C LEU A 37 0.56 -2.80 -6.91
N SER A 38 1.66 -3.48 -6.63
CA SER A 38 2.31 -4.34 -7.61
C SER A 38 1.41 -5.54 -7.99
N GLY A 39 1.70 -6.16 -9.13
CA GLY A 39 1.03 -7.39 -9.53
C GLY A 39 1.18 -8.53 -8.51
N GLU A 40 2.32 -8.58 -7.80
CA GLU A 40 2.56 -9.57 -6.73
C GLU A 40 1.62 -9.35 -5.54
N SER A 41 1.48 -8.10 -5.09
CA SER A 41 0.51 -7.74 -4.03
C SER A 41 -0.93 -7.98 -4.47
N ALA A 42 -1.28 -7.68 -5.72
CA ALA A 42 -2.62 -7.95 -6.26
C ALA A 42 -2.93 -9.46 -6.25
N ALA A 43 -1.98 -10.31 -6.65
CA ALA A 43 -2.12 -11.76 -6.57
C ALA A 43 -2.29 -12.25 -5.11
N MET A 44 -1.61 -11.60 -4.16
CA MET A 44 -1.76 -11.90 -2.74
C MET A 44 -3.17 -11.59 -2.21
N VAL A 45 -3.82 -10.53 -2.70
CA VAL A 45 -5.23 -10.24 -2.34
C VAL A 45 -6.14 -11.39 -2.78
N GLY A 46 -5.96 -11.90 -4.00
CA GLY A 46 -6.73 -13.07 -4.48
C GLY A 46 -6.52 -14.30 -3.59
N LYS A 47 -5.25 -14.61 -3.27
CA LYS A 47 -4.90 -15.70 -2.36
C LYS A 47 -5.49 -15.52 -0.96
N ALA A 48 -5.51 -14.30 -0.45
CA ALA A 48 -6.07 -13.99 0.86
C ALA A 48 -7.58 -14.24 0.92
N VAL A 49 -8.30 -14.00 -0.18
CA VAL A 49 -9.72 -14.37 -0.29
C VAL A 49 -9.87 -15.90 -0.29
N ASP A 50 -9.10 -16.61 -1.10
CA ASP A 50 -9.17 -18.07 -1.20
C ASP A 50 -8.85 -18.79 0.12
N GLU A 51 -7.88 -18.27 0.87
CA GLU A 51 -7.42 -18.82 2.14
C GLU A 51 -8.10 -18.19 3.38
N ASN A 52 -9.08 -17.30 3.18
CA ASN A 52 -9.81 -16.60 4.24
C ASN A 52 -8.88 -15.92 5.28
N TRP A 53 -7.89 -15.17 4.79
CA TRP A 53 -6.97 -14.44 5.65
C TRP A 53 -7.70 -13.33 6.41
N ASP A 54 -7.34 -13.14 7.68
CA ASP A 54 -7.76 -11.95 8.40
C ASP A 54 -7.06 -10.69 7.89
N GLU A 55 -7.65 -9.53 8.20
CA GLU A 55 -7.14 -8.22 7.79
C GLU A 55 -5.67 -8.03 8.19
N ALA A 56 -5.30 -8.41 9.41
CA ALA A 56 -3.95 -8.19 9.92
C ALA A 56 -2.91 -9.06 9.20
N ARG A 57 -3.26 -10.29 8.82
CA ARG A 57 -2.41 -11.18 8.03
C ARG A 57 -2.23 -10.65 6.61
N LEU A 58 -3.32 -10.19 5.98
CA LEU A 58 -3.28 -9.58 4.65
C LEU A 58 -2.41 -8.32 4.66
N THR A 59 -2.64 -7.38 5.58
CA THR A 59 -1.88 -6.13 5.65
C THR A 59 -0.39 -6.37 5.86
N ARG A 60 0.01 -7.32 6.72
CA ARG A 60 1.42 -7.70 6.89
C ARG A 60 2.03 -8.22 5.58
N GLY A 61 1.30 -9.10 4.90
CA GLY A 61 1.74 -9.67 3.62
C GLY A 61 1.96 -8.59 2.56
N LEU A 62 0.96 -7.72 2.36
CA LEU A 62 1.03 -6.63 1.39
C LEU A 62 2.20 -5.68 1.69
N ILE A 63 2.38 -5.26 2.95
CA ILE A 63 3.48 -4.39 3.32
C ILE A 63 4.84 -5.10 3.15
N GLY A 64 4.90 -6.41 3.43
CA GLY A 64 6.12 -7.20 3.24
C GLY A 64 6.56 -7.25 1.78
N VAL A 65 5.61 -7.33 0.84
CA VAL A 65 5.89 -7.29 -0.60
C VAL A 65 6.28 -5.88 -1.04
N GLU A 66 5.46 -4.89 -0.72
CA GLU A 66 5.64 -3.51 -1.22
C GLU A 66 6.79 -2.75 -0.55
N CYS A 67 7.16 -3.15 0.67
CA CYS A 67 8.26 -2.58 1.44
C CYS A 67 8.97 -3.69 2.23
N PRO A 68 9.88 -4.48 1.60
CA PRO A 68 10.57 -5.57 2.28
C PRO A 68 11.33 -5.15 3.54
N ALA A 69 11.82 -3.91 3.58
CA ALA A 69 12.49 -3.34 4.76
C ALA A 69 11.55 -3.16 5.97
N ALA A 70 10.23 -3.14 5.77
CA ALA A 70 9.23 -3.04 6.83
C ALA A 70 8.71 -4.40 7.31
N ALA A 71 9.00 -5.51 6.59
CA ALA A 71 8.40 -6.83 6.82
C ALA A 71 8.56 -7.30 8.28
N ASP A 72 9.79 -7.27 8.81
CA ASP A 72 10.08 -7.66 10.19
C ASP A 72 9.41 -6.74 11.22
N ALA A 73 9.29 -5.46 10.90
CA ALA A 73 8.69 -4.48 11.79
C ALA A 73 7.18 -4.73 11.93
N VAL A 74 6.47 -4.92 10.81
CA VAL A 74 5.02 -5.15 10.81
C VAL A 74 4.66 -6.55 11.33
N LEU A 75 5.54 -7.54 11.15
CA LEU A 75 5.33 -8.88 11.69
C LEU A 75 5.31 -8.89 13.22
N LYS A 76 6.12 -8.03 13.86
CA LYS A 76 6.22 -7.92 15.33
C LYS A 76 5.13 -7.05 15.96
N MET A 77 4.34 -6.32 15.15
CA MET A 77 3.24 -5.51 15.65
C MET A 77 2.06 -6.38 16.09
N ALA A 78 1.35 -5.92 17.12
CA ALA A 78 0.10 -6.55 17.53
C ALA A 78 -1.01 -6.33 16.48
N ASN A 79 -2.02 -7.20 16.47
CA ASN A 79 -3.07 -7.17 15.43
C ASN A 79 -3.85 -5.86 15.40
N ASP A 80 -4.16 -5.28 16.56
CA ASP A 80 -4.83 -3.98 16.66
C ASP A 80 -4.02 -2.84 16.01
N GLN A 81 -2.69 -2.84 16.20
CA GLN A 81 -1.80 -1.88 15.57
C GLN A 81 -1.78 -2.04 14.04
N VAL A 82 -1.77 -3.28 13.55
CA VAL A 82 -1.81 -3.56 12.11
C VAL A 82 -3.16 -3.20 11.50
N ILE A 83 -4.27 -3.43 12.21
CA ILE A 83 -5.61 -3.01 11.78
C ILE A 83 -5.69 -1.48 11.73
N SER A 84 -5.17 -0.76 12.73
CA SER A 84 -5.07 0.70 12.67
C SER A 84 -4.24 1.18 11.48
N LEU A 85 -3.14 0.51 11.18
CA LEU A 85 -2.30 0.81 10.01
C LEU A 85 -3.04 0.56 8.69
N SER A 86 -3.75 -0.56 8.59
CA SER A 86 -4.59 -0.93 7.44
C SER A 86 -5.64 0.14 7.14
N ARG A 87 -6.34 0.62 8.18
CA ARG A 87 -7.35 1.67 8.05
C ARG A 87 -6.74 2.99 7.57
N ALA A 88 -5.64 3.41 8.17
CA ALA A 88 -4.94 4.65 7.77
C ALA A 88 -4.44 4.57 6.32
N TRP A 89 -3.92 3.41 5.89
CA TRP A 89 -3.47 3.21 4.52
C TRP A 89 -4.65 3.23 3.52
N THR A 90 -5.77 2.60 3.88
CA THR A 90 -6.99 2.61 3.07
C THR A 90 -7.55 4.01 2.93
N GLU A 91 -7.65 4.76 4.03
CA GLU A 91 -8.13 6.15 4.04
C GLU A 91 -7.25 7.06 3.16
N ALA A 92 -5.93 6.99 3.33
CA ALA A 92 -4.99 7.78 2.53
C ALA A 92 -5.06 7.44 1.03
N SER A 93 -5.22 6.15 0.70
CA SER A 93 -5.36 5.69 -0.68
C SER A 93 -6.67 6.15 -1.31
N SER A 94 -7.75 6.26 -0.51
CA SER A 94 -9.07 6.72 -0.94
C SER A 94 -9.10 8.24 -1.16
N ALA A 95 -8.46 9.00 -0.28
CA ALA A 95 -8.37 10.46 -0.38
C ALA A 95 -7.61 10.90 -1.65
N ALA A 96 -6.53 10.19 -2.01
CA ALA A 96 -5.76 10.46 -3.21
C ALA A 96 -6.56 10.29 -4.52
N VAL A 97 -7.59 9.43 -4.53
CA VAL A 97 -8.48 9.25 -5.69
C VAL A 97 -9.47 10.44 -5.81
N GLY A 98 -9.89 11.03 -4.69
CA GLY A 98 -10.81 12.16 -4.64
C GLY A 98 -10.19 13.52 -4.98
N GLU A 99 -8.89 13.71 -4.75
CA GLU A 99 -8.17 14.95 -5.08
C GLU A 99 -7.69 15.01 -6.56
N SER A 100 -7.94 13.95 -7.35
CA SER A 100 -7.51 13.87 -8.76
C SER A 100 -8.43 14.59 -9.77
N VAL A 101 -9.38 15.41 -9.31
CA VAL A 101 -10.22 16.28 -10.16
C VAL A 101 -10.16 17.71 -9.63
N GLY A 102 -9.06 18.41 -9.92
CA GLY A 102 -8.91 19.78 -9.44
C GLY A 102 -7.66 20.50 -9.91
N SER A 103 -7.27 20.39 -11.18
CA SER A 103 -6.40 21.38 -11.84
C SER A 103 -6.55 21.28 -13.35
N GLU A 104 -7.72 21.68 -13.86
CA GLU A 104 -7.84 22.23 -15.20
C GLU A 104 -8.21 23.71 -15.06
N ASN A 105 -7.34 24.55 -15.63
CA ASN A 105 -7.47 25.98 -15.95
C ASN A 105 -7.50 27.02 -14.81
N SER A 106 -6.37 27.71 -14.66
CA SER A 106 -6.35 29.18 -14.56
C SER A 106 -5.75 29.74 -15.85
#